data_AF-A0A1H9WW93-F1
#
_entry.id   AF-A0A1H9WW93-F1
#
_cell.length_a   1.000
_cell.length_b   1.000
_cell.length_c   1.000
_cell.angle_alpha   90.00
_cell.angle_beta   90.00
_cell.angle_gamma   90.00
#
_symmetry.space_group_name_H-M   'P 1'
#
loop_
_entity.id
_entity.type
_entity.pdbx_description
1 polymer ?
#
loop_
_entity_poly.entity_id
_entity_poly.type
_entity_poly.pdbx_seq_one_letter_code
_entity_poly.pdbx_strand_id
1 'polypeptide(L)'
;MTQYNLEELRMLNQVLLALFFVADFALLLFFYNSTFPWFALLGSGIGLAIIVLCWTGRKHTIFIASLLVFSALHTIVYNWNSIVH
;
A
#
# COMPACT_ATOMS: atom_id res chain seq x y z
N MET A 1 25.38 -13.69 9.43
CA MET A 1 24.16 -12.87 9.61
C MET A 1 23.39 -13.44 10.79
N THR A 2 23.02 -12.62 11.78
CA THR A 2 22.28 -13.11 12.96
C THR A 2 20.81 -13.36 12.60
N GLN A 3 20.11 -14.18 13.39
CA GLN A 3 18.67 -14.41 13.21
C GLN A 3 17.86 -13.11 13.34
N TYR A 4 18.26 -12.24 14.28
CA TYR A 4 17.70 -10.90 14.44
C TYR A 4 17.74 -10.08 13.14
N ASN A 5 18.91 -10.00 12.49
CA ASN A 5 19.07 -9.23 11.25
C ASN A 5 18.19 -9.79 10.12
N LEU A 6 17.98 -11.12 10.08
CA LEU A 6 17.12 -11.76 9.08
C LEU A 6 15.64 -11.43 9.30
N GLU A 7 15.19 -11.39 10.56
CA GLU A 7 13.82 -11.01 10.90
C GLU A 7 13.54 -9.55 10.56
N GLU A 8 14.44 -8.63 10.89
CA GLU A 8 14.32 -7.21 10.53
C GLU A 8 14.26 -7.01 9.02
N LEU A 9 15.15 -7.65 8.26
CA LEU A 9 15.14 -7.58 6.79
C LEU A 9 13.85 -8.13 6.21
N ARG A 10 13.28 -9.19 6.80
CA ARG A 10 12.00 -9.74 6.35
C ARG A 10 10.85 -8.77 6.60
N MET A 11 10.85 -8.06 7.72
CA MET A 11 9.87 -7.01 8.00
C MET A 11 10.04 -5.83 7.05
N LEU A 12 11.27 -5.33 6.88
CA LEU A 12 11.59 -4.24 5.95
C LEU A 12 11.15 -4.58 4.53
N ASN A 13 11.41 -5.82 4.07
CA ASN A 13 11.00 -6.26 2.74
C ASN A 13 9.48 -6.27 2.57
N GLN A 14 8.71 -6.64 3.61
CA GLN A 14 7.24 -6.54 3.57
C GLN A 14 6.76 -5.09 3.42
N VAL A 15 7.38 -4.16 4.14
CA VAL A 15 7.05 -2.73 4.05
C VAL A 15 7.40 -2.18 2.66
N LEU A 16 8.61 -2.46 2.17
CA LEU A 16 9.06 -2.00 0.85
C LEU A 16 8.21 -2.57 -0.27
N LEU A 17 7.84 -3.85 -0.20
CA LEU A 17 6.96 -4.46 -1.20
C LEU A 17 5.58 -3.80 -1.20
N ALA A 18 5.00 -3.52 -0.03
CA ALA A 18 3.73 -2.81 0.08
C ALA A 18 3.82 -1.39 -0.50
N LEU A 19 4.91 -0.66 -0.22
CA LEU A 19 5.16 0.66 -0.79
C LEU A 19 5.24 0.60 -2.32
N PHE A 20 5.99 -0.36 -2.86
CA PHE A 20 6.19 -0.51 -4.30
C PHE A 20 4.85 -0.75 -5.01
N PHE A 21 4.04 -1.71 -4.53
CA PHE A 21 2.71 -1.98 -5.09
C PHE A 21 1.79 -0.76 -5.08
N VAL A 22 1.73 -0.05 -3.95
CA VAL A 22 0.82 1.09 -3.81
C VAL A 22 1.31 2.28 -4.64
N ALA A 23 2.61 2.58 -4.62
CA ALA A 23 3.18 3.70 -5.36
C ALA A 23 3.03 3.52 -6.87
N ASP A 24 3.36 2.33 -7.40
CA ASP A 24 3.22 2.04 -8.84
C ASP A 24 1.76 2.07 -9.27
N PHE A 25 0.85 1.52 -8.47
CA PHE A 25 -0.57 1.56 -8.78
C PHE A 25 -1.13 2.98 -8.71
N ALA A 26 -0.75 3.78 -7.72
CA ALA A 26 -1.14 5.18 -7.63
C ALA A 26 -0.59 5.99 -8.82
N LEU A 27 0.65 5.76 -9.22
CA LEU A 27 1.27 6.40 -10.38
C LEU A 27 0.54 6.02 -11.69
N LEU A 28 0.16 4.75 -11.84
CA LEU A 28 -0.67 4.29 -12.95
C LEU A 28 -2.01 5.03 -12.96
N LEU A 29 -2.72 5.09 -11.83
CA LEU A 29 -4.01 5.81 -11.76
C LEU A 29 -3.87 7.29 -12.11
N PHE A 30 -2.76 7.92 -11.71
CA PHE A 30 -2.45 9.31 -12.03
C PHE A 30 -2.24 9.54 -13.53
N PHE A 31 -1.56 8.64 -14.24
CA PHE A 31 -1.30 8.82 -15.68
C PHE A 31 -2.52 8.50 -16.57
N TYR A 32 -3.39 7.59 -16.16
CA TYR A 32 -4.50 7.11 -17.00
C TYR A 32 -5.85 7.77 -16.72
N ASN A 33 -5.95 8.67 -15.73
CA ASN A 33 -7.20 9.34 -15.39
C ASN A 33 -7.00 10.86 -15.30
N SER A 34 -7.94 11.62 -15.86
CA SER A 34 -7.93 13.10 -15.79
C SER A 34 -8.09 13.62 -14.36
N THR A 35 -8.83 12.88 -13.53
CA THR A 35 -9.04 13.16 -12.11
C THR A 35 -8.62 11.93 -11.34
N PHE A 36 -7.83 12.12 -10.28
CA PHE A 36 -7.28 11.01 -9.52
C PHE A 36 -8.38 10.16 -8.87
N PRO A 37 -8.54 8.88 -9.25
CA PRO A 37 -9.63 8.03 -8.78
C PRO A 37 -9.29 7.43 -7.41
N TRP A 38 -9.36 8.26 -6.36
CA TRP A 38 -8.98 7.89 -5.00
C TRP A 38 -9.70 6.64 -4.45
N PHE A 39 -10.97 6.47 -4.81
CA PHE A 39 -11.76 5.31 -4.38
C PHE A 39 -11.24 4.00 -4.99
N ALA A 40 -10.70 4.04 -6.21
CA ALA A 40 -10.10 2.88 -6.86
C ALA A 40 -8.81 2.45 -6.15
N LEU A 41 -7.99 3.41 -5.69
CA LEU A 41 -6.78 3.13 -4.92
C LEU A 41 -7.10 2.50 -3.55
N LEU A 42 -8.05 3.07 -2.81
CA LEU A 42 -8.46 2.51 -1.51
C LEU A 42 -9.16 1.15 -1.67
N GLY A 43 -10.05 1.03 -2.66
CA GLY A 43 -10.76 -0.21 -2.96
C GLY A 43 -9.83 -1.34 -3.34
N SER A 44 -8.83 -1.09 -4.20
CA SER A 44 -7.83 -2.09 -4.57
C SER A 44 -6.91 -2.44 -3.39
N GLY A 45 -6.51 -1.46 -2.57
CA GLY A 45 -5.72 -1.68 -1.36
C GLY A 45 -6.45 -2.58 -0.35
N ILE A 46 -7.73 -2.28 -0.07
CA ILE A 46 -8.56 -3.11 0.82
C ILE A 46 -8.80 -4.49 0.22
N GLY A 47 -9.11 -4.58 -1.08
CA GLY A 47 -9.33 -5.85 -1.76
C GLY A 47 -8.10 -6.76 -1.69
N LEU A 48 -6.91 -6.21 -1.99
CA LEU A 48 -5.66 -6.95 -1.91
C LEU A 48 -5.32 -7.35 -0.47
N ALA A 49 -5.57 -6.47 0.51
CA ALA A 49 -5.41 -6.79 1.93
C ALA A 49 -6.25 -8.00 2.35
N ILE A 50 -7.53 -8.07 1.93
CA ILE A 50 -8.42 -9.20 2.21
C ILE A 50 -7.90 -10.47 1.55
N ILE A 51 -7.52 -10.42 0.27
CA ILE A 51 -6.99 -11.58 -0.46
C ILE A 51 -5.75 -12.14 0.25
N VAL A 52 -4.79 -11.29 0.61
CA VAL A 52 -3.56 -11.70 1.28
C VAL A 52 -3.85 -12.26 2.67
N LEU A 53 -4.78 -11.66 3.42
CA LEU A 53 -5.21 -12.14 4.72
C LEU A 53 -5.85 -13.53 4.63
N CYS A 54 -6.72 -13.76 3.64
CA CYS A 54 -7.36 -15.05 3.42
C CYS A 54 -6.36 -16.13 2.99
N TRP A 55 -5.38 -15.79 2.15
CA TRP A 55 -4.38 -16.75 1.67
C TRP A 55 -3.35 -17.09 2.76
N THR A 56 -2.74 -16.08 3.35
CA THR A 56 -1.53 -16.25 4.18
C THR A 56 -1.80 -16.21 5.68
N GLY A 57 -3.05 -15.94 6.08
CA GLY A 57 -3.43 -15.78 7.47
C GLY A 57 -2.69 -14.60 8.11
N ARG A 58 -2.22 -14.79 9.35
CA ARG A 58 -1.53 -13.74 10.12
C ARG A 58 -0.02 -13.61 9.86
N LYS A 59 0.54 -14.33 8.87
CA LYS A 59 2.01 -14.33 8.62
C LYS A 59 2.54 -13.02 8.02
N HIS A 60 1.70 -12.26 7.31
CA HIS A 60 2.08 -11.04 6.58
C HIS A 60 1.26 -9.82 7.03
N THR A 61 0.99 -9.72 8.33
CA THR A 61 0.23 -8.60 8.91
C THR A 61 0.91 -7.26 8.70
N ILE A 62 2.26 -7.21 8.74
CA ILE A 62 3.02 -5.98 8.49
C ILE A 62 2.82 -5.51 7.06
N PHE A 63 2.93 -6.41 6.07
CA PHE A 63 2.61 -6.09 4.67
C PHE A 63 1.20 -5.51 4.53
N ILE A 64 0.19 -6.17 5.11
CA ILE A 64 -1.21 -5.72 5.03
C ILE A 64 -1.40 -4.33 5.67
N ALA A 65 -0.83 -4.12 6.86
CA ALA A 65 -0.92 -2.84 7.56
C ALA A 65 -0.23 -1.72 6.76
N SER A 66 0.99 -1.97 6.26
CA SER A 66 1.72 -1.03 5.42
C SER A 66 0.98 -0.72 4.12
N LEU A 67 0.38 -1.72 3.48
CA LEU A 67 -0.41 -1.55 2.26
C LEU A 67 -1.57 -0.57 2.48
N LEU A 68 -2.33 -0.74 3.57
CA LEU A 68 -3.46 0.13 3.90
C LEU A 68 -2.98 1.55 4.25
N VAL A 69 -1.92 1.68 5.04
CA VAL A 69 -1.33 2.98 5.41
C VAL A 69 -0.86 3.72 4.16
N PHE A 70 -0.09 3.07 3.29
CA PHE A 70 0.40 3.71 2.07
C PHE A 70 -0.74 4.09 1.12
N SER A 71 -1.79 3.26 1.02
CA SER A 71 -2.95 3.55 0.18
C SER A 71 -3.69 4.81 0.67
N ALA A 72 -3.84 4.96 2.00
CA ALA A 72 -4.42 6.16 2.61
C ALA A 72 -3.52 7.39 2.39
N LEU A 73 -2.22 7.28 2.61
CA LEU A 73 -1.27 8.38 2.43
C LEU A 73 -1.24 8.86 0.97
N HIS A 74 -1.15 7.96 0.00
CA HIS A 74 -1.15 8.33 -1.43
C HIS A 74 -2.50 8.95 -1.83
N THR A 75 -3.61 8.46 -1.28
CA THR A 75 -4.92 9.09 -1.47
C THR A 75 -4.90 10.55 -1.01
N ILE A 76 -4.35 10.85 0.16
CA ILE A 76 -4.28 12.23 0.67
C ILE A 76 -3.37 13.08 -0.21
N VAL A 77 -2.17 12.58 -0.55
CA VAL A 77 -1.17 13.33 -1.34
C VAL A 77 -1.70 13.69 -2.72
N TYR A 78 -2.29 12.74 -3.45
CA TYR A 78 -2.80 13.00 -4.80
C TYR A 78 -4.10 13.83 -4.82
N ASN A 79 -4.82 13.93 -3.70
CA ASN A 79 -6.01 14.78 -3.57
C ASN A 79 -5.75 16.07 -2.78
N TRP A 80 -4.50 16.41 -2.47
CA TRP A 80 -4.15 17.55 -1.61
C TRP A 80 -4.78 18.87 -2.06
N ASN A 81 -4.76 19.12 -3.37
CA ASN A 81 -5.35 20.31 -3.99
C ASN A 81 -6.87 20.44 -3.79
N SER A 82 -7.57 19.33 -3.50
CA SER A 82 -9.00 19.34 -3.19
C SER A 82 -9.28 19.49 -1.69
N ILE A 83 -8.28 19.25 -0.83
CA ILE A 83 -8.41 19.25 0.63
C ILE A 83 -8.03 20.61 1.21
N VAL A 84 -6.96 21.20 0.69
CA VAL A 84 -6.47 22.52 1.14
C VAL A 84 -6.79 23.53 0.03
N HIS A 85 -7.84 24.32 0.28
CA HIS A 85 -8.25 25.46 -0.55
C HIS A 85 -7.60 26.76 -0.07
#